data_AF-A0AAW0Q3C9-F1
#
_entry.id   AF-A0AAW0Q3C9-F1
#
_cell.length_a   1.000
_cell.length_b   1.000
_cell.length_c   1.000
_cell.angle_alpha   90.00
_cell.angle_beta   90.00
_cell.angle_gamma   90.00
#
_symmetry.space_group_name_H-M   'P 1'
#
loop_
_entity.id
_entity.type
_entity.pdbx_description
1 polymer ?
#
loop_
_entity_poly.entity_id
_entity_poly.type
_entity_poly.pdbx_seq_one_letter_code
_entity_poly.pdbx_strand_id
1 'polypeptide(L)'
;MDRASERQCLELVARERSGHTAVLHNNLLYVWGGYMSVGDDEVFLPNDELWEYDLERGVWKVLHTPGEVPPSMSGTCGGCLSGVLYIFGGCDDNGQTNELYSVDLTDGTFTWKKIVHASGSPPSPRDKLSCWVYNGTMIYFGGYGHKVLSDLDSRSRSFIVDETSWAGEVFWGWNNEVYMFDPRLLSWSQPKTFGRSPAPRAAHASATIRSKGYICGGRVMETRTSDVHCLDLETWTWTELTPSSPAPVGRSWHSLSPVSDTGLFLFGGLSMDCNPMSDGWVFDTESRKWTEVSHPYKNKPRLWHTACAGRDSDVVVFGGSCDYILLVDTTVQFTRAAHRRVQFTRAVQQTRSVHQSRTTDTFSSPEPYNRHVQFTRAVQQTRSIHQSRITDTCSPPERYNRHVQFIRAVQHTRSVHLSRTTDTCTSPEPYNRHVQFTRAVQQTRSVHQSRTTDTFSSPEPYNRHVQFTRAVQQTRSVHQSRTTDVCSSLEPYNRPVQFTRAVQQTCSVHQGRTTDTFSSSEPYNRHVQFTRAVQQTRSVHQSHTTDTFSSSEPYNRHVQFTRAGHCNDALVFQMQPYPLSRICEDYIAKTVQDCDSLRTQVPLLPDKLLSAVYARMCFYRASKKTH
;
A
#
# COMPACT_ATOMS: atom_id res chain seq x y z
N MET A 1 5.58 -52.97 -0.13
CA MET A 1 6.35 -51.87 0.49
C MET A 1 5.78 -50.58 -0.05
N ASP A 2 5.18 -49.82 0.85
CA ASP A 2 4.07 -48.90 0.62
C ASP A 2 4.40 -47.70 -0.27
N ARG A 3 3.57 -47.53 -1.30
CA ARG A 3 3.36 -46.27 -2.04
C ARG A 3 2.43 -45.35 -1.22
N ALA A 4 2.86 -45.00 0.00
CA ALA A 4 2.08 -44.15 0.91
C ALA A 4 2.84 -42.91 1.42
N SER A 5 3.99 -42.55 0.84
CA SER A 5 4.79 -41.39 1.27
C SER A 5 4.76 -40.18 0.33
N GLU A 6 4.08 -40.23 -0.81
CA GLU A 6 3.84 -39.03 -1.65
C GLU A 6 2.63 -38.25 -1.11
N ARG A 7 2.69 -37.82 0.15
CA ARG A 7 1.98 -36.60 0.53
C ARG A 7 2.76 -35.46 -0.11
N GLN A 8 2.17 -34.87 -1.13
CA GLN A 8 2.57 -33.58 -1.70
C GLN A 8 2.72 -32.60 -0.53
N CYS A 9 3.94 -32.44 -0.03
CA CYS A 9 4.28 -31.47 1.00
C CYS A 9 4.09 -30.13 0.31
N LEU A 10 2.94 -29.49 0.50
CA LEU A 10 2.74 -28.11 0.11
C LEU A 10 3.83 -27.33 0.84
N GLU A 11 4.88 -26.93 0.11
CA GLU A 11 5.94 -26.08 0.63
C GLU A 11 5.25 -24.88 1.27
N LEU A 12 5.38 -24.72 2.59
CA LEU A 12 4.95 -23.51 3.25
C LEU A 12 5.72 -22.36 2.59
N VAL A 13 5.02 -21.30 2.20
CA VAL A 13 5.63 -20.07 1.67
C VAL A 13 4.98 -18.91 2.38
N ALA A 14 5.78 -17.94 2.82
CA ALA A 14 5.26 -16.73 3.43
C ALA A 14 4.32 -16.01 2.47
N ARG A 15 3.15 -15.62 2.97
CA ARG A 15 2.15 -14.85 2.19
C ARG A 15 2.73 -13.51 1.73
N GLU A 16 2.21 -13.03 0.60
CA GLU A 16 2.47 -11.71 0.05
C GLU A 16 2.18 -10.62 1.08
N ARG A 17 3.04 -9.60 1.14
CA ARG A 17 2.92 -8.56 2.17
C ARG A 17 3.69 -7.31 1.87
N SER A 18 3.23 -6.18 2.37
CA SER A 18 3.93 -4.89 2.36
C SER A 18 3.95 -4.26 3.75
N GLY A 19 4.95 -3.44 4.03
CA GLY A 19 5.11 -2.80 5.34
C GLY A 19 5.36 -3.76 6.49
N HIS A 20 5.93 -4.92 6.21
CA HIS A 20 6.39 -5.88 7.21
C HIS A 20 7.78 -5.48 7.74
N THR A 21 8.17 -6.03 8.88
CA THR A 21 9.56 -5.95 9.37
C THR A 21 10.29 -7.25 9.02
N ALA A 22 11.54 -7.13 8.59
CA ALA A 22 12.41 -8.28 8.40
C ALA A 22 13.79 -8.03 8.99
N VAL A 23 14.38 -9.06 9.60
CA VAL A 23 15.74 -9.04 10.13
C VAL A 23 16.46 -10.32 9.76
N LEU A 24 17.77 -10.24 9.52
CA LEU A 24 18.60 -11.41 9.30
C LEU A 24 19.39 -11.72 10.57
N HIS A 25 19.32 -12.98 11.02
CA HIS A 25 20.13 -13.47 12.13
C HIS A 25 20.57 -14.91 11.84
N ASN A 26 21.86 -15.21 12.00
CA ASN A 26 22.45 -16.54 11.74
C ASN A 26 22.07 -17.16 10.37
N ASN A 27 22.03 -16.34 9.32
CA ASN A 27 21.65 -16.76 7.95
C ASN A 27 20.17 -17.18 7.79
N LEU A 28 19.35 -16.86 8.78
CA LEU A 28 17.90 -17.04 8.76
C LEU A 28 17.25 -15.66 8.66
N LEU A 29 16.35 -15.49 7.69
CA LEU A 29 15.56 -14.28 7.51
C LEU A 29 14.25 -14.43 8.30
N TYR A 30 14.06 -13.58 9.29
CA TYR A 30 12.84 -13.50 10.08
C TYR A 30 11.95 -12.39 9.57
N VAL A 31 10.67 -12.67 9.34
CA VAL A 31 9.69 -11.74 8.78
C VAL A 31 8.42 -11.71 9.64
N TRP A 32 8.00 -10.53 10.05
CA TRP A 32 6.82 -10.33 10.89
C TRP A 32 5.92 -9.21 10.38
N GLY A 33 4.61 -9.40 10.56
CA GLY A 33 3.59 -8.39 10.29
C GLY A 33 3.49 -7.99 8.83
N GLY A 34 3.11 -6.72 8.63
CA GLY A 34 2.70 -6.19 7.33
C GLY A 34 1.26 -6.52 7.00
N TYR A 35 0.83 -6.08 5.83
CA TYR A 35 -0.51 -6.30 5.35
C TYR A 35 -0.49 -6.76 3.90
N MET A 36 -1.64 -7.27 3.47
CA MET A 36 -1.89 -7.61 2.07
C MET A 36 -3.26 -7.09 1.65
N SER A 37 -3.40 -6.75 0.37
CA SER A 37 -4.70 -6.49 -0.22
C SER A 37 -5.43 -7.80 -0.51
N VAL A 38 -6.52 -8.05 0.22
CA VAL A 38 -7.50 -9.09 -0.10
C VAL A 38 -8.68 -8.41 -0.78
N GLY A 39 -8.58 -8.23 -2.08
CA GLY A 39 -9.56 -7.43 -2.81
C GLY A 39 -9.31 -5.94 -2.67
N ASP A 40 -10.31 -5.19 -2.20
CA ASP A 40 -10.18 -3.75 -1.91
C ASP A 40 -9.85 -3.48 -0.43
N ASP A 41 -9.83 -4.54 0.41
CA ASP A 41 -9.54 -4.43 1.84
C ASP A 41 -8.04 -4.66 2.09
N GLU A 42 -7.45 -3.78 2.88
CA GLU A 42 -6.13 -4.00 3.47
C GLU A 42 -6.30 -4.88 4.70
N VAL A 43 -5.73 -6.09 4.65
CA VAL A 43 -5.81 -7.06 5.74
C VAL A 43 -4.44 -7.22 6.35
N PHE A 44 -4.29 -6.79 7.60
CA PHE A 44 -3.08 -7.06 8.36
C PHE A 44 -2.89 -8.57 8.54
N LEU A 45 -1.63 -9.00 8.45
CA LEU A 45 -1.28 -10.40 8.62
C LEU A 45 -1.36 -10.83 10.09
N PRO A 46 -1.52 -12.13 10.37
CA PRO A 46 -1.55 -12.66 11.73
C PRO A 46 -0.35 -12.18 12.55
N ASN A 47 -0.61 -11.72 13.77
CA ASN A 47 0.39 -11.14 14.65
C ASN A 47 1.20 -12.18 15.46
N ASP A 48 0.68 -13.40 15.56
CA ASP A 48 1.28 -14.54 16.24
C ASP A 48 2.13 -15.43 15.31
N GLU A 49 2.35 -14.99 14.06
CA GLU A 49 3.19 -15.66 13.08
C GLU A 49 4.51 -14.91 12.85
N LEU A 50 5.62 -15.56 13.18
CA LEU A 50 6.96 -15.16 12.75
C LEU A 50 7.43 -16.12 11.65
N TRP A 51 7.67 -15.59 10.46
CA TRP A 51 8.12 -16.38 9.32
C TRP A 51 9.64 -16.43 9.29
N GLU A 52 10.20 -17.63 9.24
CA GLU A 52 11.64 -17.89 9.14
C GLU A 52 11.94 -18.45 7.74
N TYR A 53 12.89 -17.86 7.03
CA TYR A 53 13.41 -18.35 5.76
C TYR A 53 14.87 -18.73 5.90
N ASP A 54 15.16 -20.00 5.65
CA ASP A 54 16.52 -20.53 5.63
C ASP A 54 17.15 -20.21 4.27
N LEU A 55 18.12 -19.28 4.25
CA LEU A 55 18.81 -18.87 3.02
C LEU A 55 19.71 -19.96 2.44
N GLU A 56 20.17 -20.90 3.27
CA GLU A 56 21.01 -22.01 2.85
C GLU A 56 20.19 -23.10 2.18
N ARG A 57 19.03 -23.43 2.75
CA ARG A 57 18.13 -24.51 2.28
C ARG A 57 17.04 -24.03 1.33
N GLY A 58 16.71 -22.74 1.34
CA GLY A 58 15.66 -22.14 0.51
C GLY A 58 14.25 -22.50 0.96
N VAL A 59 14.04 -22.76 2.25
CA VAL A 59 12.76 -23.25 2.80
C VAL A 59 12.20 -22.25 3.80
N TRP A 60 10.89 -21.99 3.72
CA TRP A 60 10.17 -21.22 4.73
C TRP A 60 9.62 -22.13 5.83
N LYS A 61 9.56 -21.57 7.03
CA LYS A 61 8.92 -22.15 8.21
C LYS A 61 8.14 -21.05 8.92
N VAL A 62 6.92 -21.38 9.37
CA VAL A 62 6.17 -20.51 10.29
C VAL A 62 6.51 -20.90 11.72
N LEU A 63 6.80 -19.90 12.55
CA LEU A 63 7.02 -20.02 13.99
C LEU A 63 5.84 -19.35 14.68
N HIS A 64 5.18 -20.08 15.57
CA HIS A 64 4.13 -19.50 16.41
C HIS A 64 4.76 -18.81 17.61
N THR A 65 4.38 -17.56 17.84
CA THR A 65 5.01 -16.69 18.84
C THR A 65 4.02 -16.31 19.94
N PRO A 66 3.95 -17.07 21.06
CA PRO A 66 3.03 -16.79 22.16
C PRO A 66 3.52 -15.61 23.02
N GLY A 67 2.78 -15.28 24.08
CA GLY A 67 3.17 -14.25 25.06
C GLY A 67 2.40 -12.94 24.90
N GLU A 68 3.07 -11.81 25.11
CA GLU A 68 2.48 -10.48 24.94
C GLU A 68 2.55 -10.06 23.47
N VAL A 69 1.75 -10.73 22.64
CA VAL A 69 1.78 -10.58 21.18
C VAL A 69 1.45 -9.13 20.77
N PRO A 70 2.27 -8.47 19.95
CA PRO A 70 1.95 -7.16 19.39
C PRO A 70 0.66 -7.21 18.56
N PRO A 71 -0.06 -6.09 18.34
CA PRO A 71 -1.16 -6.08 17.38
C PRO A 71 -0.72 -6.46 15.95
N SER A 72 -1.67 -6.81 15.10
CA SER A 72 -1.40 -6.97 13.66
C SER A 72 -1.22 -5.59 13.03
N MET A 73 0.00 -5.26 12.58
CA MET A 73 0.35 -3.90 12.14
C MET A 73 1.21 -3.89 10.87
N SER A 74 1.21 -2.75 10.18
CA SER A 74 2.18 -2.42 9.14
C SER A 74 3.06 -1.23 9.54
N GLY A 75 4.17 -1.04 8.83
CA GLY A 75 5.05 0.11 9.01
C GLY A 75 5.79 0.12 10.34
N THR A 76 5.84 -1.02 11.04
CA THR A 76 6.71 -1.21 12.20
C THR A 76 8.17 -1.02 11.80
N CYS A 77 8.99 -0.64 12.77
CA CYS A 77 10.43 -0.52 12.58
C CYS A 77 11.13 -1.40 13.60
N GLY A 78 11.99 -2.31 13.13
CA GLY A 78 12.66 -3.26 13.99
C GLY A 78 14.10 -3.54 13.59
N GLY A 79 14.84 -4.09 14.54
CA GLY A 79 16.24 -4.49 14.38
C GLY A 79 16.56 -5.68 15.26
N CYS A 80 17.59 -6.44 14.89
CA CYS A 80 18.11 -7.54 15.70
C CYS A 80 19.32 -7.04 16.50
N LEU A 81 19.27 -7.23 17.82
CA LEU A 81 20.35 -6.91 18.73
C LEU A 81 20.63 -8.14 19.61
N SER A 82 21.84 -8.69 19.49
CA SER A 82 22.28 -9.86 20.27
C SER A 82 21.34 -11.07 20.20
N GLY A 83 20.74 -11.33 19.03
CA GLY A 83 19.81 -12.45 18.83
C GLY A 83 18.36 -12.14 19.23
N VAL A 84 18.07 -10.93 19.73
CA VAL A 84 16.72 -10.50 20.08
C VAL A 84 16.20 -9.56 18.99
N LEU A 85 15.05 -9.90 18.40
CA LEU A 85 14.30 -9.00 17.52
C LEU A 85 13.52 -8.02 18.38
N TYR A 86 13.70 -6.73 18.12
CA TYR A 86 12.89 -5.66 18.68
C TYR A 86 12.05 -5.03 17.57
N ILE A 87 10.78 -4.71 17.85
CA ILE A 87 9.91 -3.94 16.96
C ILE A 87 9.30 -2.76 17.73
N PHE A 88 9.30 -1.59 17.09
CA PHE A 88 8.79 -0.34 17.64
C PHE A 88 7.82 0.32 16.68
N GLY A 89 6.77 0.91 17.24
CA GLY A 89 5.78 1.69 16.50
C GLY A 89 4.97 0.84 15.53
N GLY A 90 4.52 1.46 14.44
CA GLY A 90 3.64 0.84 13.43
C GLY A 90 2.23 1.41 13.46
N CYS A 91 1.40 0.93 12.53
CA CYS A 91 0.01 1.33 12.38
C CYS A 91 -0.89 0.09 12.25
N ASP A 92 -1.93 0.03 13.07
CA ASP A 92 -3.02 -0.95 13.02
C ASP A 92 -4.36 -0.26 12.70
N ASP A 93 -5.47 -0.98 12.88
CA ASP A 93 -6.83 -0.44 12.69
C ASP A 93 -7.18 0.71 13.66
N ASN A 94 -6.46 0.84 14.78
CA ASN A 94 -6.64 1.89 15.77
C ASN A 94 -5.71 3.09 15.55
N GLY A 95 -4.78 3.00 14.59
CA GLY A 95 -3.84 4.05 14.22
C GLY A 95 -2.40 3.74 14.61
N GLN A 96 -1.56 4.78 14.70
CA GLN A 96 -0.16 4.59 15.05
C GLN A 96 0.05 4.31 16.55
N THR A 97 1.03 3.48 16.86
CA THR A 97 1.49 3.19 18.22
C THR A 97 2.93 3.68 18.46
N ASN A 98 3.34 3.79 19.73
CA ASN A 98 4.73 3.96 20.18
C ASN A 98 5.18 2.82 21.10
N GLU A 99 4.50 1.69 21.05
CA GLU A 99 4.84 0.52 21.86
C GLU A 99 6.09 -0.18 21.31
N LEU A 100 6.85 -0.80 22.22
CA LEU A 100 8.07 -1.54 21.94
C LEU A 100 7.86 -2.99 22.38
N TYR A 101 8.16 -3.93 21.49
CA TYR A 101 8.08 -5.36 21.73
C TYR A 101 9.40 -6.04 21.40
N SER A 102 9.65 -7.19 22.03
CA SER A 102 10.83 -8.00 21.74
C SER A 102 10.51 -9.49 21.73
N VAL A 103 11.25 -10.24 20.92
CA VAL A 103 11.24 -11.71 20.89
C VAL A 103 12.67 -12.22 20.72
N ASP A 104 13.05 -13.20 21.54
CA ASP A 104 14.35 -13.86 21.43
C ASP A 104 14.32 -14.87 20.28
N LEU A 105 15.25 -14.73 19.33
CA LEU A 105 15.33 -15.62 18.15
C LEU A 105 16.19 -16.85 18.42
N THR A 106 16.79 -16.96 19.61
CA THR A 106 17.78 -17.99 19.96
C THR A 106 17.26 -19.01 20.98
N ASP A 107 16.20 -18.67 21.72
CA ASP A 107 15.68 -19.50 22.81
C ASP A 107 14.78 -20.67 22.36
N GLY A 108 14.38 -20.67 21.08
CA GLY A 108 13.49 -21.68 20.49
C GLY A 108 12.03 -21.62 20.94
N THR A 109 11.68 -20.74 21.90
CA THR A 109 10.31 -20.51 22.37
C THR A 109 9.62 -19.39 21.61
N PHE A 110 10.40 -18.42 21.12
CA PHE A 110 9.92 -17.26 20.36
C PHE A 110 8.77 -16.51 21.06
N THR A 111 8.89 -16.32 22.37
CA THR A 111 7.86 -15.67 23.19
C THR A 111 7.97 -14.14 23.10
N TRP A 112 6.91 -13.47 22.64
CA TRP A 112 6.81 -12.01 22.63
C TRP A 112 6.73 -11.45 24.05
N LYS A 113 7.46 -10.35 24.27
CA LYS A 113 7.45 -9.55 25.49
C LYS A 113 7.19 -8.09 25.13
N LYS A 114 6.20 -7.49 25.78
CA LYS A 114 5.97 -6.05 25.70
C LYS A 114 6.96 -5.35 26.61
N ILE A 115 7.75 -4.45 26.05
CA ILE A 115 8.79 -3.75 26.81
C ILE A 115 8.18 -2.54 27.51
N VAL A 116 8.11 -2.62 28.83
CA VAL A 116 7.81 -1.47 29.70
C VAL A 116 9.14 -0.81 30.06
N HIS A 117 9.30 0.45 29.66
CA HIS A 117 10.49 1.21 30.00
C HIS A 117 10.47 1.62 31.48
N ALA A 118 11.63 1.52 32.13
CA ALA A 118 11.83 1.92 33.52
C ALA A 118 11.97 3.44 33.68
N SER A 119 12.46 4.13 32.65
CA SER A 119 12.66 5.59 32.68
C SER A 119 12.74 6.20 31.27
N GLY A 120 12.65 7.53 31.22
CA GLY A 120 12.64 8.29 29.96
C GLY A 120 11.26 8.36 29.32
N SER A 121 11.16 9.05 28.19
CA SER A 121 9.92 9.19 27.43
C SER A 121 10.10 8.60 26.02
N PRO A 122 9.19 7.71 25.58
CA PRO A 122 9.27 7.14 24.23
C PRO A 122 8.99 8.22 23.17
N PRO A 123 9.33 7.94 21.90
CA PRO A 123 8.87 8.76 20.79
C PRO A 123 7.34 8.83 20.75
N SER A 124 6.79 9.86 20.09
CA SER A 124 5.34 9.91 19.83
C SER A 124 4.90 8.75 18.91
N PRO A 125 3.63 8.33 18.93
CA PRO A 125 3.14 7.23 18.10
C PRO A 125 3.39 7.46 16.61
N ARG A 126 4.07 6.52 15.94
CA ARG A 126 4.57 6.69 14.57
C ARG A 126 4.85 5.36 13.85
N ASP A 127 4.88 5.42 12.52
CA ASP A 127 5.25 4.34 11.63
C ASP A 127 6.23 4.81 10.53
N LYS A 128 6.67 3.90 9.67
CA LYS A 128 7.52 4.20 8.48
C LYS A 128 8.78 4.99 8.85
N LEU A 129 9.40 4.63 9.96
CA LEU A 129 10.65 5.21 10.49
C LEU A 129 11.85 4.29 10.22
N SER A 130 13.03 4.70 10.69
CA SER A 130 14.27 3.90 10.64
C SER A 130 14.80 3.52 12.02
N CYS A 131 15.56 2.43 12.08
CA CYS A 131 16.29 2.00 13.27
C CYS A 131 17.74 1.67 12.90
N TRP A 132 18.69 2.25 13.65
CA TRP A 132 20.08 1.84 13.68
C TRP A 132 20.37 1.11 14.98
N VAL A 133 21.24 0.09 14.91
CA VAL A 133 21.78 -0.58 16.09
C VAL A 133 23.24 -0.21 16.23
N TYR A 134 23.62 0.36 17.37
CA TYR A 134 25.01 0.73 17.66
C TYR A 134 25.31 0.60 19.15
N ASN A 135 26.46 -0.01 19.45
CA ASN A 135 26.99 -0.17 20.82
C ASN A 135 25.95 -0.69 21.85
N GLY A 136 25.15 -1.69 21.47
CA GLY A 136 24.12 -2.27 22.34
C GLY A 136 22.87 -1.42 22.55
N THR A 137 22.69 -0.34 21.77
CA THR A 137 21.54 0.56 21.84
C THR A 137 20.79 0.58 20.51
N MET A 138 19.47 0.74 20.58
CA MET A 138 18.63 0.97 19.41
C MET A 138 18.40 2.46 19.22
N ILE A 139 18.56 2.96 18.00
CA ILE A 139 18.51 4.38 17.67
C ILE A 139 17.47 4.59 16.57
N TYR A 140 16.39 5.28 16.89
CA TYR A 140 15.27 5.53 15.99
C TYR A 140 15.33 6.94 15.41
N PHE A 141 14.96 7.07 14.14
CA PHE A 141 14.92 8.35 13.46
C PHE A 141 13.70 8.50 12.54
N GLY A 142 13.04 9.65 12.64
CA GLY A 142 11.99 10.07 11.72
C GLY A 142 10.66 9.31 11.89
N GLY A 143 9.88 9.26 10.81
CA GLY A 143 8.58 8.57 10.74
C GLY A 143 7.40 9.51 10.55
N TYR A 144 6.24 8.91 10.31
CA TYR A 144 4.96 9.58 10.21
C TYR A 144 4.08 9.17 11.38
N GLY A 145 3.46 10.12 12.05
CA GLY A 145 2.75 9.86 13.29
C GLY A 145 2.05 11.10 13.80
N HIS A 146 1.55 11.03 15.03
CA HIS A 146 0.83 12.14 15.61
C HIS A 146 1.47 12.68 16.89
N LYS A 147 1.12 13.93 17.21
CA LYS A 147 1.39 14.62 18.47
C LYS A 147 0.13 15.35 18.92
N VAL A 148 -0.03 15.50 20.24
CA VAL A 148 -1.06 16.36 20.80
C VAL A 148 -0.57 17.81 20.84
N LEU A 149 -1.50 18.77 20.90
CA LEU A 149 -1.19 20.21 20.90
C LEU A 149 -0.16 20.62 21.98
N SER A 150 -0.22 20.00 23.17
CA SER A 150 0.74 20.26 24.26
C SER A 150 2.18 19.89 23.90
N ASP A 151 2.36 18.91 23.02
CA ASP A 151 3.66 18.36 22.64
C ASP A 151 4.23 19.05 21.39
N LEU A 152 3.44 19.92 20.76
CA LEU A 152 3.86 20.73 19.63
C LEU A 152 4.61 21.98 20.11
N ASP A 153 5.93 21.90 20.09
CA ASP A 153 6.75 23.10 20.22
C ASP A 153 6.75 23.89 18.91
N SER A 154 5.99 24.99 18.87
CA SER A 154 5.94 25.93 17.73
C SER A 154 7.30 26.50 17.30
N ARG A 155 8.32 26.44 18.18
CA ARG A 155 9.69 26.87 17.88
C ARG A 155 10.55 25.74 17.31
N SER A 156 10.13 24.49 17.52
CA SER A 156 10.84 23.34 17.01
C SER A 156 10.52 23.10 15.54
N ARG A 157 11.55 22.92 14.72
CA ARG A 157 11.43 22.46 13.33
C ARG A 157 11.47 20.94 13.23
N SER A 158 11.34 20.23 14.36
CA SER A 158 11.48 18.77 14.39
C SER A 158 10.25 18.02 13.92
N PHE A 159 9.11 18.71 13.79
CA PHE A 159 7.84 18.16 13.36
C PHE A 159 7.22 19.06 12.29
N ILE A 160 6.78 18.46 11.18
CA ILE A 160 6.03 19.12 10.12
C ILE A 160 4.63 18.53 10.12
N VAL A 161 3.64 19.36 10.44
CA VAL A 161 2.22 18.98 10.44
C VAL A 161 1.77 18.73 8.99
N ASP A 162 1.05 17.64 8.79
CA ASP A 162 0.24 17.44 7.60
C ASP A 162 -1.07 18.23 7.77
N GLU A 163 -1.18 19.38 7.10
CA GLU A 163 -2.34 20.27 7.17
C GLU A 163 -3.66 19.59 6.79
N THR A 164 -3.60 18.44 6.11
CA THR A 164 -4.77 17.66 5.70
C THR A 164 -5.19 16.60 6.72
N SER A 165 -4.40 16.37 7.77
CA SER A 165 -4.55 15.23 8.70
C SER A 165 -4.53 15.68 10.16
N TRP A 166 -5.69 16.04 10.69
CA TRP A 166 -5.88 16.39 12.11
C TRP A 166 -7.26 16.00 12.63
N ALA A 167 -7.34 15.71 13.93
CA ALA A 167 -8.59 15.39 14.63
C ALA A 167 -8.55 15.97 16.05
N GLY A 168 -9.38 17.00 16.30
CA GLY A 168 -9.37 17.69 17.59
C GLY A 168 -8.02 18.36 17.86
N GLU A 169 -7.37 18.00 18.96
CA GLU A 169 -6.04 18.48 19.35
C GLU A 169 -4.90 17.53 18.92
N VAL A 170 -5.19 16.53 18.08
CA VAL A 170 -4.22 15.57 17.57
C VAL A 170 -3.82 15.94 16.14
N PHE A 171 -2.53 16.11 15.90
CA PHE A 171 -1.95 16.55 14.64
C PHE A 171 -1.02 15.48 14.09
N TRP A 172 -1.29 15.00 12.88
CA TRP A 172 -0.41 14.09 12.18
C TRP A 172 0.65 14.84 11.40
N GLY A 173 1.78 14.19 11.16
CA GLY A 173 2.90 14.81 10.49
C GLY A 173 4.15 13.96 10.45
N TRP A 174 5.18 14.54 9.84
CA TRP A 174 6.51 13.95 9.74
C TRP A 174 7.39 14.49 10.86
N ASN A 175 8.34 13.68 11.33
CA ASN A 175 9.34 14.10 12.31
C ASN A 175 10.78 13.84 11.82
N ASN A 176 11.78 14.51 12.42
CA ASN A 176 13.21 14.21 12.26
C ASN A 176 13.91 13.97 13.62
N GLU A 177 13.14 13.51 14.60
CA GLU A 177 13.65 13.33 15.96
C GLU A 177 14.51 12.07 16.03
N VAL A 178 15.58 12.12 16.83
CA VAL A 178 16.43 10.96 17.13
C VAL A 178 16.13 10.50 18.54
N TYR A 179 15.80 9.23 18.73
CA TYR A 179 15.57 8.62 20.04
C TYR A 179 16.44 7.40 20.22
N MET A 180 16.87 7.16 21.45
CA MET A 180 17.67 6.00 21.83
C MET A 180 16.90 5.16 22.84
N PHE A 181 16.95 3.85 22.68
CA PHE A 181 16.49 2.87 23.66
C PHE A 181 17.66 1.97 24.06
N ASP A 182 18.04 2.00 25.34
CA ASP A 182 19.01 1.06 25.93
C ASP A 182 18.24 -0.13 26.54
N PRO A 183 18.35 -1.34 25.96
CA PRO A 183 17.64 -2.51 26.47
C PRO A 183 18.15 -3.02 27.82
N ARG A 184 19.37 -2.67 28.24
CA ARG A 184 19.93 -3.08 29.53
C ARG A 184 19.33 -2.26 30.67
N LEU A 185 19.07 -0.98 30.40
CA LEU A 185 18.49 -0.04 31.36
C LEU A 185 16.97 0.08 31.22
N LEU A 186 16.39 -0.50 30.16
CA LEU A 186 15.00 -0.32 29.76
C LEU A 186 14.62 1.16 29.72
N SER A 187 15.48 2.00 29.14
CA SER A 187 15.31 3.46 29.23
C SER A 187 15.34 4.12 27.87
N TRP A 188 14.45 5.10 27.69
CA TRP A 188 14.45 5.98 26.53
C TRP A 188 15.25 7.25 26.82
N SER A 189 15.98 7.73 25.82
CA SER A 189 16.66 9.03 25.90
C SER A 189 16.67 9.71 24.54
N GLN A 190 16.82 11.03 24.55
CA GLN A 190 16.95 11.84 23.35
C GLN A 190 18.36 12.44 23.31
N PRO A 191 19.25 11.98 22.42
CA PRO A 191 20.57 12.59 22.30
C PRO A 191 20.44 14.00 21.71
N LYS A 192 21.26 14.91 22.22
CA LYS A 192 21.40 16.23 21.59
C LYS A 192 22.20 16.06 20.30
N THR A 193 21.58 16.39 19.17
CA THR A 193 22.24 16.30 17.86
C THR A 193 22.75 17.67 17.41
N PHE A 194 23.77 17.63 16.55
CA PHE A 194 24.44 18.81 15.99
C PHE A 194 24.51 18.71 14.46
N GLY A 195 24.99 19.77 13.80
CA GLY A 195 25.12 19.80 12.35
C GLY A 195 23.81 20.05 11.61
N ARG A 196 23.78 19.71 10.31
CA ARG A 196 22.61 19.93 9.46
C ARG A 196 21.75 18.68 9.44
N SER A 197 20.72 18.65 10.29
CA SER A 197 19.79 17.54 10.29
C SER A 197 18.91 17.54 9.03
N PRO A 198 18.54 16.35 8.55
CA PRO A 198 17.53 16.18 7.50
C PRO A 198 16.19 16.81 7.90
N ALA A 199 15.41 17.25 6.90
CA ALA A 199 14.02 17.63 7.10
C ALA A 199 13.18 16.46 7.65
N PRO A 200 12.14 16.73 8.47
CA PRO A 200 11.17 15.73 8.91
C PRO A 200 10.62 14.88 7.77
N ARG A 201 10.71 13.56 7.92
CA ARG A 201 10.45 12.61 6.83
C ARG A 201 9.96 11.25 7.34
N ALA A 202 9.32 10.51 6.45
CA ALA A 202 8.93 9.12 6.67
C ALA A 202 9.19 8.30 5.40
N ALA A 203 9.19 6.97 5.53
CA ALA A 203 9.46 6.04 4.45
C ALA A 203 10.78 6.33 3.71
N HIS A 204 11.75 6.92 4.42
CA HIS A 204 13.16 6.94 4.04
C HIS A 204 13.78 5.58 4.29
N ALA A 205 14.91 5.31 3.64
CA ALA A 205 15.68 4.12 3.90
C ALA A 205 16.90 4.46 4.77
N SER A 206 17.37 3.49 5.56
CA SER A 206 18.49 3.69 6.46
C SER A 206 19.40 2.47 6.51
N ALA A 207 20.68 2.70 6.79
CA ALA A 207 21.66 1.65 6.99
C ALA A 207 22.73 2.10 7.99
N THR A 208 23.37 1.17 8.67
CA THR A 208 24.52 1.44 9.53
C THR A 208 25.79 0.92 8.88
N ILE A 209 26.84 1.75 8.84
CA ILE A 209 28.21 1.33 8.52
C ILE A 209 29.10 1.87 9.64
N ARG A 210 29.79 0.98 10.35
CA ARG A 210 30.67 1.30 11.49
C ARG A 210 29.92 2.15 12.52
N SER A 211 30.43 3.33 12.87
CA SER A 211 29.85 4.27 13.83
C SER A 211 28.90 5.30 13.20
N LYS A 212 28.44 5.08 11.96
CA LYS A 212 27.59 6.03 11.23
C LYS A 212 26.26 5.43 10.82
N GLY A 213 25.19 6.13 11.16
CA GLY A 213 23.82 5.85 10.69
C GLY A 213 23.51 6.70 9.46
N TYR A 214 23.29 6.05 8.32
CA TYR A 214 22.94 6.71 7.06
C TYR A 214 21.44 6.70 6.85
N ILE A 215 20.94 7.77 6.21
CA ILE A 215 19.59 7.83 5.63
C ILE A 215 19.67 8.26 4.17
N CYS A 216 18.71 7.80 3.36
CA CYS A 216 18.52 8.22 1.99
C CYS A 216 17.04 8.48 1.70
N GLY A 217 16.76 9.60 1.03
CA GLY A 217 15.45 9.94 0.49
C GLY A 217 14.33 10.00 1.53
N GLY A 218 13.14 9.51 1.14
CA GLY A 218 11.93 9.51 1.95
C GLY A 218 10.90 10.54 1.48
N ARG A 219 9.69 10.46 2.06
CA ARG A 219 8.61 11.43 1.81
C ARG A 219 8.72 12.58 2.80
N VAL A 220 8.71 13.79 2.26
CA VAL A 220 8.64 15.07 2.97
C VAL A 220 7.48 15.85 2.35
N MET A 221 6.38 16.02 3.07
CA MET A 221 5.15 16.62 2.53
C MET A 221 4.73 15.94 1.21
N GLU A 222 4.54 16.72 0.14
CA GLU A 222 4.15 16.26 -1.20
C GLU A 222 5.32 15.78 -2.06
N THR A 223 6.54 15.76 -1.52
CA THR A 223 7.78 15.46 -2.24
C THR A 223 8.41 14.16 -1.74
N ARG A 224 9.13 13.47 -2.63
CA ARG A 224 10.03 12.35 -2.32
C ARG A 224 11.45 12.74 -2.68
N THR A 225 12.34 12.74 -1.71
CA THR A 225 13.70 13.28 -1.86
C THR A 225 14.71 12.20 -2.25
N SER A 226 15.91 12.61 -2.69
CA SER A 226 17.08 11.76 -2.99
C SER A 226 18.31 12.14 -2.17
N ASP A 227 18.14 12.99 -1.15
CA ASP A 227 19.23 13.46 -0.30
C ASP A 227 19.78 12.34 0.59
N VAL A 228 21.10 12.35 0.79
CA VAL A 228 21.82 11.40 1.64
C VAL A 228 22.40 12.14 2.83
N HIS A 229 22.12 11.66 4.03
CA HIS A 229 22.69 12.19 5.27
C HIS A 229 23.30 11.05 6.08
N CYS A 230 24.32 11.37 6.89
CA CYS A 230 24.81 10.47 7.92
C CYS A 230 24.83 11.17 9.28
N LEU A 231 24.40 10.44 10.29
CA LEU A 231 24.58 10.78 11.70
C LEU A 231 25.76 9.98 12.23
N ASP A 232 26.77 10.69 12.73
CA ASP A 232 27.84 10.07 13.52
C ASP A 232 27.27 9.69 14.90
N LEU A 233 27.28 8.39 15.21
CA LEU A 233 26.61 7.81 16.39
C LEU A 233 27.45 7.92 17.67
N GLU A 234 28.65 8.50 17.59
CA GLU A 234 29.50 8.81 18.74
C GLU A 234 29.39 10.29 19.11
N THR A 235 29.46 11.17 18.11
CA THR A 235 29.46 12.63 18.28
C THR A 235 28.08 13.26 18.13
N TRP A 236 27.07 12.51 17.67
CA TRP A 236 25.71 12.96 17.37
C TRP A 236 25.66 14.11 16.35
N THR A 237 26.62 14.15 15.43
CA THR A 237 26.72 15.21 14.42
C THR A 237 26.18 14.72 13.07
N TRP A 238 25.17 15.42 12.55
CA TRP A 238 24.63 15.22 11.22
C TRP A 238 25.50 15.87 10.15
N THR A 239 25.73 15.11 9.07
CA THR A 239 26.43 15.57 7.87
C THR A 239 25.60 15.22 6.63
N GLU A 240 25.31 16.23 5.81
CA GLU A 240 24.73 16.04 4.48
C GLU A 240 25.83 15.61 3.50
N LEU A 241 25.60 14.50 2.80
CA LEU A 241 26.54 13.94 1.83
C LEU A 241 26.09 14.30 0.42
N THR A 242 26.59 15.42 -0.10
CA THR A 242 26.34 15.81 -1.49
C THR A 242 27.01 14.81 -2.46
N PRO A 243 26.24 14.15 -3.34
CA PRO A 243 26.81 13.23 -4.32
C PRO A 243 27.77 13.92 -5.30
N SER A 244 28.85 13.23 -5.65
CA SER A 244 29.84 13.67 -6.65
C SER A 244 29.49 13.22 -8.09
N SER A 245 28.39 12.50 -8.25
CA SER A 245 27.93 11.91 -9.52
C SER A 245 26.41 12.06 -9.69
N PRO A 246 25.85 11.75 -10.88
CA PRO A 246 24.40 11.64 -11.04
C PRO A 246 23.80 10.70 -10.00
N ALA A 247 22.83 11.20 -9.25
CA ALA A 247 22.15 10.49 -8.17
C ALA A 247 20.84 9.85 -8.67
N PRO A 248 20.38 8.75 -8.03
CA PRO A 248 19.08 8.19 -8.32
C PRO A 248 17.95 9.20 -8.07
N VAL A 249 16.83 9.04 -8.79
CA VAL A 249 15.62 9.86 -8.60
C VAL A 249 15.09 9.74 -7.17
N GLY A 250 14.55 10.85 -6.65
CA GLY A 250 13.95 10.92 -5.32
C GLY A 250 12.78 9.96 -5.13
N ARG A 251 12.77 9.28 -3.97
CA ARG A 251 11.91 8.12 -3.73
C ARG A 251 11.62 7.87 -2.25
N SER A 252 10.51 7.20 -1.99
CA SER A 252 10.13 6.68 -0.66
C SER A 252 9.86 5.18 -0.74
N TRP A 253 9.74 4.51 0.40
CA TRP A 253 9.46 3.07 0.48
C TRP A 253 10.47 2.19 -0.27
N HIS A 254 11.70 2.68 -0.39
CA HIS A 254 12.85 1.95 -0.93
C HIS A 254 13.63 1.31 0.22
N SER A 255 14.60 0.46 -0.12
CA SER A 255 15.52 -0.13 0.84
C SER A 255 16.94 0.41 0.67
N LEU A 256 17.71 0.40 1.76
CA LEU A 256 19.14 0.74 1.79
C LEU A 256 19.84 -0.31 2.65
N SER A 257 20.85 -0.99 2.12
CA SER A 257 21.55 -2.07 2.82
C SER A 257 23.06 -1.90 2.72
N PRO A 258 23.82 -2.09 3.81
CA PRO A 258 25.28 -2.08 3.74
C PRO A 258 25.77 -3.32 2.97
N VAL A 259 26.65 -3.12 2.01
CA VAL A 259 27.21 -4.21 1.17
C VAL A 259 28.73 -4.31 1.25
N SER A 260 29.38 -3.27 1.77
CA SER A 260 30.80 -3.26 2.14
C SER A 260 31.04 -2.23 3.25
N ASP A 261 32.29 -2.06 3.63
CA ASP A 261 32.75 -1.05 4.58
C ASP A 261 32.48 0.40 4.14
N THR A 262 32.21 0.63 2.85
CA THR A 262 31.94 1.95 2.29
C THR A 262 30.67 1.99 1.45
N GLY A 263 30.16 0.83 1.00
CA GLY A 263 29.10 0.72 0.01
C GLY A 263 27.73 0.52 0.61
N LEU A 264 26.77 1.33 0.16
CA LEU A 264 25.35 1.23 0.49
C LEU A 264 24.55 0.90 -0.77
N PHE A 265 23.85 -0.23 -0.78
CA PHE A 265 22.99 -0.63 -1.89
C PHE A 265 21.56 -0.15 -1.67
N LEU A 266 21.05 0.62 -2.64
CA LEU A 266 19.69 1.12 -2.73
C LEU A 266 18.91 0.31 -3.76
N PHE A 267 17.68 -0.10 -3.43
CA PHE A 267 16.81 -0.81 -4.37
C PHE A 267 15.34 -0.37 -4.29
N GLY A 268 14.73 -0.22 -5.46
CA GLY A 268 13.29 -0.06 -5.64
C GLY A 268 12.74 1.24 -5.07
N GLY A 269 11.50 1.19 -4.59
CA GLY A 269 10.74 2.29 -4.03
C GLY A 269 9.71 2.88 -4.98
N LEU A 270 9.17 4.03 -4.58
CA LEU A 270 8.18 4.80 -5.33
C LEU A 270 8.74 6.19 -5.62
N SER A 271 8.72 6.59 -6.89
CA SER A 271 9.19 7.92 -7.32
C SER A 271 8.21 9.04 -6.98
N MET A 272 8.68 10.29 -7.14
CA MET A 272 7.85 11.50 -7.10
C MET A 272 6.59 11.39 -7.98
N ASP A 273 6.73 10.85 -9.18
CA ASP A 273 5.64 10.70 -10.16
C ASP A 273 4.74 9.47 -9.90
N CYS A 274 4.87 8.85 -8.73
CA CYS A 274 4.14 7.66 -8.33
C CYS A 274 4.39 6.42 -9.22
N ASN A 275 5.56 6.34 -9.86
CA ASN A 275 5.99 5.15 -10.58
C ASN A 275 6.73 4.19 -9.65
N PRO A 276 6.31 2.91 -9.54
CA PRO A 276 7.07 1.84 -8.89
C PRO A 276 8.43 1.64 -9.55
N MET A 277 9.47 1.41 -8.76
CA MET A 277 10.86 1.35 -9.23
C MET A 277 11.48 -0.02 -8.99
N SER A 278 12.40 -0.40 -9.87
CA SER A 278 13.13 -1.68 -9.87
C SER A 278 14.63 -1.49 -10.12
N ASP A 279 15.12 -0.25 -10.13
CA ASP A 279 16.53 0.06 -10.30
C ASP A 279 17.31 -0.18 -9.00
N GLY A 280 18.58 -0.58 -9.16
CA GLY A 280 19.52 -0.82 -8.07
C GLY A 280 20.75 0.08 -8.20
N TRP A 281 21.18 0.68 -7.09
CA TRP A 281 22.31 1.61 -7.05
C TRP A 281 23.21 1.34 -5.87
N VAL A 282 24.52 1.53 -6.02
CA VAL A 282 25.47 1.53 -4.90
C VAL A 282 26.01 2.94 -4.69
N PHE A 283 25.90 3.44 -3.47
CA PHE A 283 26.55 4.65 -3.01
C PHE A 283 27.83 4.29 -2.27
N ASP A 284 28.96 4.77 -2.75
CA ASP A 284 30.21 4.70 -2.02
C ASP A 284 30.35 5.93 -1.11
N THR A 285 30.41 5.70 0.20
CA THR A 285 30.36 6.75 1.23
C THR A 285 31.65 7.57 1.33
N GLU A 286 32.79 7.08 0.83
CA GLU A 286 34.06 7.81 0.84
C GLU A 286 34.18 8.74 -0.36
N SER A 287 33.98 8.21 -1.56
CA SER A 287 34.00 8.96 -2.84
C SER A 287 32.72 9.75 -3.13
N ARG A 288 31.63 9.46 -2.37
CA ARG A 288 30.29 10.04 -2.52
C ARG A 288 29.70 9.82 -3.91
N LYS A 289 30.07 8.71 -4.55
CA LYS A 289 29.67 8.37 -5.90
C LYS A 289 28.55 7.34 -5.90
N TRP A 290 27.51 7.61 -6.67
CA TRP A 290 26.49 6.64 -7.04
C TRP A 290 26.88 5.89 -8.30
N THR A 291 26.67 4.58 -8.30
CA THR A 291 26.85 3.69 -9.46
C THR A 291 25.62 2.81 -9.62
N GLU A 292 24.96 2.86 -10.78
CA GLU A 292 23.85 1.95 -11.07
C GLU A 292 24.38 0.53 -11.24
N VAL A 293 23.72 -0.43 -10.62
CA VAL A 293 24.10 -1.84 -10.65
C VAL A 293 23.22 -2.60 -11.64
N SER A 294 23.85 -3.41 -12.49
CA SER A 294 23.13 -4.35 -13.34
C SER A 294 22.72 -5.58 -12.53
N HIS A 295 21.44 -5.94 -12.58
CA HIS A 295 20.88 -7.10 -11.89
C HIS A 295 19.73 -7.70 -12.72
N PRO A 296 19.36 -8.98 -12.53
CA PRO A 296 18.34 -9.65 -13.36
C PRO A 296 16.91 -9.18 -13.07
N TYR A 297 16.67 -8.51 -11.93
CA TYR A 297 15.34 -8.15 -11.45
C TYR A 297 14.77 -6.81 -11.96
N LYS A 298 15.26 -6.28 -13.10
CA LYS A 298 14.79 -4.98 -13.63
C LYS A 298 13.29 -4.94 -13.95
N ASN A 299 12.66 -6.08 -14.18
CA ASN A 299 11.22 -6.22 -14.41
C ASN A 299 10.40 -6.47 -13.14
N LYS A 300 11.01 -6.43 -11.96
CA LYS A 300 10.37 -6.69 -10.66
C LYS A 300 10.42 -5.44 -9.77
N PRO A 301 9.61 -4.41 -10.04
CA PRO A 301 9.53 -3.25 -9.16
C PRO A 301 9.04 -3.66 -7.78
N ARG A 302 9.57 -3.02 -6.75
CA ARG A 302 9.20 -3.28 -5.35
C ARG A 302 9.13 -1.96 -4.60
N LEU A 303 8.06 -1.76 -3.85
CA LEU A 303 7.97 -0.70 -2.87
C LEU A 303 7.39 -1.22 -1.57
N TRP A 304 7.86 -0.65 -0.46
CA TRP A 304 7.52 -1.03 0.91
C TRP A 304 7.86 -2.49 1.23
N HIS A 305 8.89 -2.99 0.53
CA HIS A 305 9.59 -4.24 0.80
C HIS A 305 10.61 -4.04 1.92
N THR A 306 11.18 -5.15 2.39
CA THR A 306 12.34 -5.15 3.27
C THR A 306 13.59 -5.61 2.52
N ALA A 307 14.77 -5.19 2.98
CA ALA A 307 16.04 -5.71 2.49
C ALA A 307 17.02 -5.91 3.64
N CYS A 308 17.63 -7.09 3.70
CA CYS A 308 18.63 -7.43 4.72
C CYS A 308 19.98 -7.76 4.07
N ALA A 309 21.05 -7.24 4.66
CA ALA A 309 22.41 -7.63 4.28
C ALA A 309 22.68 -9.07 4.74
N GLY A 310 22.99 -9.93 3.77
CA GLY A 310 23.31 -11.35 3.90
C GLY A 310 24.79 -11.63 4.10
N ARG A 311 25.13 -12.92 4.08
CA ARG A 311 26.54 -13.36 3.97
C ARG A 311 27.09 -13.00 2.58
N ASP A 312 28.41 -12.87 2.49
CA ASP A 312 29.13 -12.63 1.24
C ASP A 312 28.67 -11.37 0.47
N SER A 313 28.22 -10.34 1.19
CA SER A 313 27.65 -9.10 0.62
C SER A 313 26.36 -9.30 -0.19
N ASP A 314 25.65 -10.42 -0.01
CA ASP A 314 24.32 -10.59 -0.60
C ASP A 314 23.34 -9.58 0.01
N VAL A 315 22.32 -9.16 -0.75
CA VAL A 315 21.17 -8.42 -0.22
C VAL A 315 19.92 -9.21 -0.53
N VAL A 316 19.18 -9.57 0.52
CA VAL A 316 17.93 -10.33 0.40
C VAL A 316 16.77 -9.36 0.52
N VAL A 317 16.02 -9.20 -0.57
CA VAL A 317 14.81 -8.39 -0.64
C VAL A 317 13.59 -9.29 -0.55
N PHE A 318 12.63 -8.98 0.33
CA PHE A 318 11.39 -9.74 0.47
C PHE A 318 10.15 -8.85 0.48
N GLY A 319 9.07 -9.37 -0.12
CA GLY A 319 7.75 -8.76 -0.11
C GLY A 319 7.69 -7.42 -0.85
N GLY A 320 6.85 -6.53 -0.37
CA GLY A 320 6.50 -5.26 -1.02
C GLY A 320 5.42 -5.43 -2.09
N SER A 321 5.10 -4.33 -2.77
CA SER A 321 4.18 -4.31 -3.92
C SER A 321 4.92 -4.01 -5.22
N CYS A 322 4.44 -4.59 -6.31
CA CYS A 322 4.90 -4.24 -7.66
C CYS A 322 4.13 -3.06 -8.27
N ASP A 323 2.98 -2.71 -7.71
CA ASP A 323 2.12 -1.62 -8.16
C ASP A 323 1.98 -0.52 -7.11
N TYR A 324 1.46 0.64 -7.53
CA TYR A 324 1.13 1.74 -6.63
C TYR A 324 0.13 1.31 -5.56
N ILE A 325 0.58 1.32 -4.30
CA ILE A 325 -0.17 0.77 -3.14
C ILE A 325 -1.26 1.72 -2.62
N LEU A 326 -1.25 3.02 -2.98
CA LEU A 326 -2.22 3.96 -2.39
C LEU A 326 -3.58 3.86 -3.11
N LEU A 327 -4.46 3.02 -2.56
CA LEU A 327 -5.89 3.28 -2.60
C LEU A 327 -6.15 4.59 -1.81
N VAL A 328 -6.98 5.44 -2.40
CA VAL A 328 -7.41 6.75 -1.90
C VAL A 328 -7.79 6.66 -0.43
N ASP A 329 -7.16 7.47 0.43
CA ASP A 329 -7.60 7.72 1.80
C ASP A 329 -9.13 7.74 1.86
N THR A 330 -9.69 6.79 2.60
CA THR A 330 -11.09 6.76 2.99
C THR A 330 -11.32 7.91 3.96
N THR A 331 -11.48 9.12 3.42
CA THR A 331 -11.96 10.25 4.23
C THR A 331 -13.41 9.98 4.59
N VAL A 332 -13.63 9.37 5.76
CA VAL A 332 -14.90 9.46 6.49
C VAL A 332 -14.99 10.89 7.04
N GLN A 333 -15.56 11.81 6.25
CA GLN A 333 -15.86 13.14 6.74
C GLN A 333 -17.25 13.17 7.37
N PHE A 334 -17.28 13.32 8.71
CA PHE A 334 -18.44 13.90 9.38
C PHE A 334 -18.45 15.40 9.10
N THR A 335 -19.47 15.86 8.38
CA THR A 335 -19.67 17.29 8.09
C THR A 335 -20.38 18.00 9.24
N ARG A 336 -19.89 19.18 9.62
CA ARG A 336 -20.78 20.34 9.82
C ARG A 336 -20.15 21.64 9.31
N ALA A 337 -21.04 22.58 8.96
CA ALA A 337 -20.92 23.48 7.83
C ALA A 337 -20.77 24.96 8.21
N ALA A 338 -20.20 25.74 7.29
CA ALA A 338 -20.52 27.16 7.10
C ALA A 338 -20.48 27.50 5.59
N HIS A 339 -21.67 27.84 5.06
CA HIS A 339 -22.05 28.60 3.86
C HIS A 339 -21.40 28.31 2.46
N ARG A 340 -22.24 28.34 1.40
CA ARG A 340 -21.98 28.05 -0.05
C ARG A 340 -22.15 26.60 -0.55
N ARG A 341 -23.11 25.82 -0.01
CA ARG A 341 -23.43 24.46 -0.47
C ARG A 341 -24.90 24.35 -0.88
N VAL A 342 -25.17 23.75 -2.05
CA VAL A 342 -26.50 23.41 -2.54
C VAL A 342 -26.71 21.90 -2.40
N GLN A 343 -27.73 21.49 -1.65
CA GLN A 343 -27.99 20.08 -1.36
C GLN A 343 -29.47 19.74 -1.55
N PHE A 344 -29.74 18.73 -2.37
CA PHE A 344 -31.05 18.12 -2.55
C PHE A 344 -31.05 16.73 -1.92
N THR A 345 -31.48 16.63 -0.67
CA THR A 345 -31.46 15.37 0.09
C THR A 345 -32.86 14.83 0.28
N ARG A 346 -33.11 13.58 -0.14
CA ARG A 346 -34.33 12.83 0.21
C ARG A 346 -33.97 11.45 0.72
N ALA A 347 -34.55 11.06 1.86
CA ALA A 347 -34.37 9.75 2.45
C ALA A 347 -35.73 9.09 2.68
N VAL A 348 -35.87 7.83 2.26
CA VAL A 348 -37.04 6.98 2.54
C VAL A 348 -36.63 5.92 3.54
N GLN A 349 -37.24 5.97 4.73
CA GLN A 349 -36.98 5.03 5.82
C GLN A 349 -38.27 4.31 6.22
N GLN A 350 -38.18 3.00 6.46
CA GLN A 350 -39.23 2.19 7.11
C GLN A 350 -40.63 2.21 6.46
N THR A 351 -40.72 1.91 5.15
CA THR A 351 -42.03 1.72 4.49
C THR A 351 -42.61 0.34 4.80
N ARG A 352 -43.85 0.31 5.30
CA ARG A 352 -44.61 -0.92 5.60
C ARG A 352 -45.69 -1.26 4.55
N SER A 353 -45.96 -0.36 3.60
CA SER A 353 -46.95 -0.50 2.50
C SER A 353 -46.32 -0.16 1.13
N VAL A 354 -47.01 -0.42 0.01
CA VAL A 354 -46.51 -0.10 -1.34
C VAL A 354 -46.22 1.40 -1.45
N HIS A 355 -44.99 1.76 -1.81
CA HIS A 355 -44.54 3.15 -1.92
C HIS A 355 -44.09 3.46 -3.34
N GLN A 356 -44.73 4.41 -4.01
CA GLN A 356 -44.36 4.90 -5.33
C GLN A 356 -43.92 6.36 -5.23
N SER A 357 -42.80 6.71 -5.85
CA SER A 357 -42.28 8.07 -5.86
C SER A 357 -41.80 8.48 -7.24
N ARG A 358 -42.11 9.72 -7.63
CA ARG A 358 -41.54 10.37 -8.81
C ARG A 358 -40.95 11.70 -8.36
N THR A 359 -39.67 11.91 -8.64
CA THR A 359 -38.94 13.11 -8.23
C THR A 359 -38.13 13.65 -9.39
N THR A 360 -38.13 14.98 -9.52
CA THR A 360 -37.38 15.68 -10.55
C THR A 360 -36.80 16.93 -9.93
N ASP A 361 -35.48 16.97 -9.75
CA ASP A 361 -34.79 18.13 -9.21
C ASP A 361 -33.90 18.71 -10.32
N THR A 362 -33.99 20.02 -10.56
CA THR A 362 -33.16 20.72 -11.54
C THR A 362 -32.42 21.84 -10.83
N PHE A 363 -31.10 21.91 -11.02
CA PHE A 363 -30.27 22.99 -10.52
C PHE A 363 -29.68 23.79 -11.68
N SER A 364 -29.99 25.08 -11.68
CA SER A 364 -29.41 26.11 -12.54
C SER A 364 -29.24 27.36 -11.67
N SER A 365 -28.03 27.92 -11.60
CA SER A 365 -27.76 29.13 -10.82
C SER A 365 -27.02 30.15 -11.69
N PRO A 366 -27.45 31.43 -11.70
CA PRO A 366 -26.69 32.51 -12.33
C PRO A 366 -25.48 32.94 -11.48
N GLU A 367 -25.29 32.41 -10.26
CA GLU A 367 -24.14 32.76 -9.43
C GLU A 367 -22.84 32.12 -9.93
N PRO A 368 -21.73 32.87 -9.98
CA PRO A 368 -20.48 32.44 -10.60
C PRO A 368 -19.69 31.41 -9.78
N TYR A 369 -20.03 31.12 -8.52
CA TYR A 369 -19.22 30.19 -7.71
C TYR A 369 -20.05 29.34 -6.75
N ASN A 370 -20.06 28.02 -6.96
CA ASN A 370 -20.65 27.05 -6.03
C ASN A 370 -19.59 26.10 -5.46
N ARG A 371 -19.53 25.97 -4.12
CA ARG A 371 -18.56 25.08 -3.46
C ARG A 371 -18.98 23.61 -3.59
N HIS A 372 -20.25 23.29 -3.44
CA HIS A 372 -20.77 21.93 -3.64
C HIS A 372 -22.21 21.98 -4.16
N VAL A 373 -22.50 21.23 -5.21
CA VAL A 373 -23.86 20.91 -5.66
C VAL A 373 -24.05 19.40 -5.48
N GLN A 374 -25.00 19.00 -4.65
CA GLN A 374 -25.15 17.60 -4.26
C GLN A 374 -26.61 17.16 -4.30
N PHE A 375 -26.87 16.07 -5.03
CA PHE A 375 -28.15 15.38 -5.04
C PHE A 375 -28.00 14.05 -4.33
N THR A 376 -28.68 13.86 -3.20
CA THR A 376 -28.59 12.65 -2.39
C THR A 376 -29.95 11.99 -2.22
N ARG A 377 -30.03 10.70 -2.60
CA ARG A 377 -31.22 9.87 -2.38
C ARG A 377 -30.83 8.62 -1.63
N ALA A 378 -31.44 8.39 -0.48
CA ALA A 378 -31.20 7.21 0.34
C ALA A 378 -32.49 6.43 0.56
N VAL A 379 -32.45 5.11 0.40
CA VAL A 379 -33.54 4.20 0.74
C VAL A 379 -33.02 3.20 1.76
N GLN A 380 -33.64 3.15 2.94
CA GLN A 380 -33.23 2.29 4.04
C GLN A 380 -34.40 1.53 4.65
N GLN A 381 -34.18 0.26 4.98
CA GLN A 381 -35.09 -0.56 5.79
C GLN A 381 -36.52 -0.70 5.22
N THR A 382 -36.69 -0.77 3.90
CA THR A 382 -38.01 -0.99 3.29
C THR A 382 -38.42 -2.45 3.44
N ARG A 383 -39.68 -2.69 3.86
CA ARG A 383 -40.26 -4.03 4.02
C ARG A 383 -41.42 -4.31 3.04
N SER A 384 -41.65 -3.41 2.09
CA SER A 384 -42.75 -3.42 1.11
C SER A 384 -42.29 -3.06 -0.32
N ILE A 385 -43.16 -3.19 -1.34
CA ILE A 385 -42.80 -2.84 -2.73
C ILE A 385 -42.50 -1.33 -2.82
N HIS A 386 -41.29 -0.99 -3.29
CA HIS A 386 -40.87 0.38 -3.50
C HIS A 386 -40.59 0.63 -4.97
N GLN A 387 -41.26 1.61 -5.58
CA GLN A 387 -41.01 2.07 -6.93
C GLN A 387 -40.57 3.53 -6.92
N SER A 388 -39.46 3.83 -7.60
CA SER A 388 -38.96 5.20 -7.72
C SER A 388 -38.59 5.56 -9.14
N ARG A 389 -38.96 6.78 -9.55
CA ARG A 389 -38.49 7.42 -10.77
C ARG A 389 -37.85 8.76 -10.41
N ILE A 390 -36.57 8.90 -10.68
CA ILE A 390 -35.76 10.07 -10.30
C ILE A 390 -35.13 10.65 -11.54
N THR A 391 -35.21 11.97 -11.69
CA THR A 391 -34.60 12.70 -12.79
C THR A 391 -33.93 13.94 -12.23
N ASP A 392 -32.62 13.92 -12.06
CA ASP A 392 -31.89 15.07 -11.52
C ASP A 392 -31.04 15.70 -12.64
N THR A 393 -31.16 17.01 -12.82
CA THR A 393 -30.45 17.76 -13.86
C THR A 393 -29.63 18.88 -13.24
N CYS A 394 -28.35 18.96 -13.56
CA CYS A 394 -27.47 20.06 -13.18
C CYS A 394 -26.98 20.75 -14.45
N SER A 395 -27.29 22.04 -14.60
CA SER A 395 -26.95 22.84 -15.80
C SER A 395 -26.73 24.30 -15.41
N PRO A 396 -25.61 24.63 -14.72
CA PRO A 396 -25.29 25.99 -14.35
C PRO A 396 -24.75 26.78 -15.56
N PRO A 397 -25.24 28.01 -15.81
CA PRO A 397 -24.80 28.84 -16.94
C PRO A 397 -23.39 29.45 -16.82
N GLU A 398 -22.80 29.67 -15.62
CA GLU A 398 -21.48 30.35 -15.49
C GLU A 398 -20.52 29.75 -14.41
N ARG A 399 -19.29 30.33 -14.36
CA ARG A 399 -17.96 29.73 -14.17
C ARG A 399 -17.52 29.40 -12.73
N TYR A 400 -17.76 28.16 -12.26
CA TYR A 400 -16.90 27.37 -11.33
C TYR A 400 -17.71 26.55 -10.31
N ASN A 401 -17.63 25.20 -10.39
CA ASN A 401 -18.04 24.31 -9.30
C ASN A 401 -16.86 23.52 -8.75
N ARG A 402 -16.69 23.51 -7.42
CA ARG A 402 -15.64 22.65 -6.82
C ARG A 402 -16.07 21.17 -6.82
N HIS A 403 -17.34 20.87 -6.55
CA HIS A 403 -17.85 19.50 -6.59
C HIS A 403 -19.31 19.45 -7.05
N VAL A 404 -19.61 18.57 -8.02
CA VAL A 404 -20.97 18.18 -8.40
C VAL A 404 -21.14 16.69 -8.12
N GLN A 405 -22.10 16.32 -7.27
CA GLN A 405 -22.27 14.94 -6.79
C GLN A 405 -23.70 14.45 -6.92
N PHE A 406 -23.87 13.28 -7.50
CA PHE A 406 -25.13 12.55 -7.53
C PHE A 406 -24.96 11.24 -6.77
N ILE A 407 -25.54 11.15 -5.57
CA ILE A 407 -25.41 10.01 -4.68
C ILE A 407 -26.75 9.30 -4.56
N ARG A 408 -26.76 8.00 -4.84
CA ARG A 408 -27.90 7.10 -4.56
C ARG A 408 -27.43 5.94 -3.70
N ALA A 409 -28.07 5.73 -2.57
CA ALA A 409 -27.77 4.65 -1.66
C ALA A 409 -29.03 3.84 -1.36
N VAL A 410 -28.95 2.52 -1.49
CA VAL A 410 -30.00 1.58 -1.10
C VAL A 410 -29.43 0.60 -0.09
N GLN A 411 -29.99 0.55 1.12
CA GLN A 411 -29.49 -0.30 2.20
C GLN A 411 -30.61 -1.09 2.89
N HIS A 412 -30.32 -2.33 3.28
CA HIS A 412 -31.19 -3.16 4.12
C HIS A 412 -32.63 -3.35 3.59
N THR A 413 -32.82 -3.46 2.27
CA THR A 413 -34.14 -3.70 1.70
C THR A 413 -34.51 -5.18 1.80
N ARG A 414 -35.70 -5.49 2.32
CA ARG A 414 -36.21 -6.87 2.45
C ARG A 414 -37.38 -7.16 1.51
N SER A 415 -37.59 -6.30 0.51
CA SER A 415 -38.75 -6.30 -0.41
C SER A 415 -38.40 -5.84 -1.84
N VAL A 416 -39.33 -5.99 -2.78
CA VAL A 416 -39.12 -5.62 -4.21
C VAL A 416 -38.84 -4.12 -4.34
N HIS A 417 -37.66 -3.77 -4.84
CA HIS A 417 -37.23 -2.40 -5.11
C HIS A 417 -37.03 -2.20 -6.61
N LEU A 418 -37.85 -1.34 -7.22
CA LEU A 418 -37.74 -0.92 -8.61
C LEU A 418 -37.31 0.54 -8.67
N SER A 419 -36.19 0.82 -9.34
CA SER A 419 -35.69 2.18 -9.51
C SER A 419 -35.38 2.49 -10.96
N ARG A 420 -35.78 3.69 -11.38
CA ARG A 420 -35.36 4.31 -12.64
C ARG A 420 -34.75 5.67 -12.30
N THR A 421 -33.46 5.83 -12.52
CA THR A 421 -32.76 7.10 -12.26
C THR A 421 -32.12 7.63 -13.53
N THR A 422 -32.29 8.92 -13.77
CA THR A 422 -31.64 9.64 -14.86
C THR A 422 -30.97 10.87 -14.29
N ASP A 423 -29.64 10.90 -14.26
CA ASP A 423 -28.89 12.06 -13.79
C ASP A 423 -28.12 12.67 -14.94
N THR A 424 -28.33 13.96 -15.18
CA THR A 424 -27.67 14.69 -16.27
C THR A 424 -26.90 15.86 -15.72
N CYS A 425 -25.63 15.96 -16.07
CA CYS A 425 -24.80 17.12 -15.79
C CYS A 425 -24.26 17.69 -17.10
N THR A 426 -24.64 18.92 -17.40
CA THR A 426 -24.12 19.69 -18.53
C THR A 426 -23.40 20.92 -17.99
N SER A 427 -22.24 21.25 -18.57
CA SER A 427 -21.39 22.36 -18.11
C SER A 427 -20.95 23.21 -19.30
N PRO A 428 -21.72 24.24 -19.70
CA PRO A 428 -21.49 25.02 -20.92
C PRO A 428 -20.28 25.99 -20.89
N GLU A 429 -19.76 26.41 -19.72
CA GLU A 429 -18.57 27.29 -19.55
C GLU A 429 -17.68 26.84 -18.35
N PRO A 430 -16.40 27.25 -18.22
CA PRO A 430 -15.36 26.33 -17.71
C PRO A 430 -15.26 26.19 -16.18
N TYR A 431 -14.79 24.99 -15.80
CA TYR A 431 -14.26 24.55 -14.50
C TYR A 431 -15.21 23.78 -13.56
N ASN A 432 -15.12 22.44 -13.59
CA ASN A 432 -15.48 21.58 -12.45
C ASN A 432 -14.25 20.84 -11.91
N ARG A 433 -13.97 20.98 -10.61
CA ARG A 433 -12.85 20.23 -10.00
C ARG A 433 -13.20 18.74 -9.85
N HIS A 434 -14.44 18.38 -9.51
CA HIS A 434 -14.88 16.99 -9.46
C HIS A 434 -16.36 16.85 -9.84
N VAL A 435 -16.68 15.94 -10.75
CA VAL A 435 -18.04 15.49 -11.06
C VAL A 435 -18.16 14.01 -10.74
N GLN A 436 -19.11 13.63 -9.89
CA GLN A 436 -19.23 12.26 -9.38
C GLN A 436 -20.66 11.74 -9.46
N PHE A 437 -20.80 10.53 -9.98
CA PHE A 437 -22.03 9.78 -10.00
C PHE A 437 -21.85 8.49 -9.21
N THR A 438 -22.40 8.43 -8.00
CA THR A 438 -22.22 7.31 -7.07
C THR A 438 -23.54 6.57 -6.87
N ARG A 439 -23.52 5.25 -7.08
CA ARG A 439 -24.63 4.34 -6.74
C ARG A 439 -24.10 3.24 -5.84
N ALA A 440 -24.69 3.10 -4.66
CA ALA A 440 -24.36 2.07 -3.70
C ALA A 440 -25.60 1.25 -3.34
N VAL A 441 -25.49 -0.08 -3.43
CA VAL A 441 -26.53 -1.02 -3.03
C VAL A 441 -25.91 -1.98 -2.01
N GLN A 442 -26.47 -2.04 -0.80
CA GLN A 442 -25.95 -2.89 0.27
C GLN A 442 -27.07 -3.69 0.95
N GLN A 443 -26.78 -4.95 1.28
CA GLN A 443 -27.62 -5.79 2.14
C GLN A 443 -29.09 -5.96 1.69
N THR A 444 -29.31 -6.16 0.39
CA THR A 444 -30.65 -6.40 -0.15
C THR A 444 -31.00 -7.88 -0.03
N ARG A 445 -32.19 -8.23 0.49
CA ARG A 445 -32.60 -9.62 0.77
C ARG A 445 -33.79 -10.10 -0.07
N SER A 446 -34.11 -9.42 -1.17
CA SER A 446 -35.21 -9.81 -2.08
C SER A 446 -34.94 -9.41 -3.56
N VAL A 447 -35.85 -8.78 -4.30
CA VAL A 447 -35.67 -8.42 -5.71
C VAL A 447 -35.30 -6.95 -5.83
N HIS A 448 -34.11 -6.66 -6.35
CA HIS A 448 -33.68 -5.30 -6.69
C HIS A 448 -33.54 -5.17 -8.20
N GLN A 449 -34.37 -4.33 -8.81
CA GLN A 449 -34.29 -3.95 -10.22
C GLN A 449 -33.95 -2.46 -10.33
N SER A 450 -32.85 -2.16 -11.02
CA SER A 450 -32.43 -0.78 -11.27
C SER A 450 -32.15 -0.54 -12.73
N ARG A 451 -32.62 0.60 -13.23
CA ARG A 451 -32.22 1.17 -14.51
C ARG A 451 -31.66 2.55 -14.26
N THR A 452 -30.37 2.74 -14.53
CA THR A 452 -29.69 4.01 -14.28
C THR A 452 -29.08 4.54 -15.57
N THR A 453 -29.30 5.82 -15.83
CA THR A 453 -28.66 6.54 -16.93
C THR A 453 -28.00 7.79 -16.38
N ASP A 454 -26.67 7.82 -16.40
CA ASP A 454 -25.92 8.99 -15.96
C ASP A 454 -25.19 9.59 -17.17
N THR A 455 -25.36 10.88 -17.39
CA THR A 455 -24.81 11.58 -18.55
C THR A 455 -24.02 12.80 -18.09
N PHE A 456 -22.77 12.84 -18.50
CA PHE A 456 -21.92 14.03 -18.40
C PHE A 456 -21.56 14.51 -19.80
N SER A 457 -21.75 15.81 -20.05
CA SER A 457 -21.36 16.44 -21.32
C SER A 457 -20.80 17.83 -21.07
N SER A 458 -19.70 18.17 -21.75
CA SER A 458 -19.04 19.47 -21.63
C SER A 458 -18.45 19.95 -22.97
N PRO A 459 -18.85 21.15 -23.45
CA PRO A 459 -18.33 21.73 -24.69
C PRO A 459 -17.02 22.53 -24.57
N GLU A 460 -16.57 22.93 -23.37
CA GLU A 460 -15.44 23.87 -23.13
C GLU A 460 -14.42 23.31 -22.09
N PRO A 461 -13.16 23.78 -22.03
CA PRO A 461 -12.06 22.98 -21.48
C PRO A 461 -11.92 23.03 -19.94
N TYR A 462 -11.47 21.89 -19.38
CA TYR A 462 -10.96 21.63 -18.02
C TYR A 462 -11.92 21.06 -16.95
N ASN A 463 -11.92 19.72 -16.81
CA ASN A 463 -12.41 19.03 -15.59
C ASN A 463 -11.27 18.22 -14.94
N ARG A 464 -11.05 18.42 -13.63
CA ARG A 464 -9.94 17.75 -12.94
C ARG A 464 -10.23 16.26 -12.72
N HIS A 465 -11.48 15.87 -12.43
CA HIS A 465 -11.92 14.46 -12.31
C HIS A 465 -13.40 14.27 -12.67
N VAL A 466 -13.70 13.24 -13.47
CA VAL A 466 -15.07 12.75 -13.71
C VAL A 466 -15.14 11.28 -13.32
N GLN A 467 -16.05 10.91 -12.43
CA GLN A 467 -16.13 9.56 -11.88
C GLN A 467 -17.55 8.99 -11.89
N PHE A 468 -17.66 7.76 -12.36
CA PHE A 468 -18.87 6.97 -12.32
C PHE A 468 -18.64 5.73 -11.46
N THR A 469 -19.18 5.72 -10.24
CA THR A 469 -18.97 4.63 -9.27
C THR A 469 -20.25 3.86 -9.04
N ARG A 470 -20.18 2.53 -9.18
CA ARG A 470 -21.25 1.60 -8.80
C ARG A 470 -20.70 0.57 -7.84
N ALA A 471 -21.33 0.44 -6.68
CA ALA A 471 -20.98 -0.55 -5.67
C ALA A 471 -22.23 -1.37 -5.32
N VAL A 472 -22.11 -2.69 -5.37
CA VAL A 472 -23.15 -3.64 -4.97
C VAL A 472 -22.54 -4.60 -3.95
N GLN A 473 -23.10 -4.69 -2.75
CA GLN A 473 -22.59 -5.54 -1.68
C GLN A 473 -23.72 -6.33 -1.01
N GLN A 474 -23.47 -7.60 -0.69
CA GLN A 474 -24.32 -8.43 0.19
C GLN A 474 -25.78 -8.60 -0.28
N THR A 475 -26.01 -8.85 -1.57
CA THR A 475 -27.37 -9.09 -2.10
C THR A 475 -27.73 -10.58 -2.01
N ARG A 476 -28.83 -10.96 -1.35
CA ARG A 476 -29.13 -12.37 -1.01
C ARG A 476 -30.21 -13.07 -1.87
N SER A 477 -30.55 -12.55 -3.06
CA SER A 477 -31.63 -13.11 -3.90
C SER A 477 -31.57 -12.73 -5.38
N VAL A 478 -32.25 -11.68 -5.86
CA VAL A 478 -32.23 -11.32 -7.31
C VAL A 478 -31.84 -9.86 -7.47
N HIS A 479 -30.67 -9.61 -8.04
CA HIS A 479 -30.20 -8.28 -8.40
C HIS A 479 -30.13 -8.15 -9.92
N GLN A 480 -30.97 -7.31 -10.50
CA GLN A 480 -30.91 -6.93 -11.91
C GLN A 480 -30.59 -5.46 -12.03
N SER A 481 -29.54 -5.15 -12.78
CA SER A 481 -29.14 -3.76 -13.04
C SER A 481 -28.90 -3.54 -14.53
N ARG A 482 -29.44 -2.44 -15.05
CA ARG A 482 -29.11 -1.91 -16.36
C ARG A 482 -28.55 -0.51 -16.19
N THR A 483 -27.27 -0.34 -16.44
CA THR A 483 -26.55 0.92 -16.27
C THR A 483 -26.09 1.43 -17.63
N THR A 484 -26.20 2.74 -17.83
CA THR A 484 -25.71 3.41 -19.02
C THR A 484 -25.05 4.70 -18.58
N ASP A 485 -23.73 4.75 -18.67
CA ASP A 485 -22.95 5.92 -18.28
C ASP A 485 -22.30 6.51 -19.53
N VAL A 486 -22.60 7.77 -19.81
CA VAL A 486 -22.11 8.47 -21.00
C VAL A 486 -21.30 9.66 -20.57
N CYS A 487 -20.07 9.75 -21.07
CA CYS A 487 -19.19 10.88 -20.91
C CYS A 487 -18.78 11.39 -22.30
N SER A 488 -19.16 12.62 -22.63
CA SER A 488 -18.75 13.30 -23.85
C SER A 488 -18.02 14.61 -23.55
N SER A 489 -16.91 14.84 -24.24
CA SER A 489 -16.06 16.04 -24.10
C SER A 489 -15.67 16.55 -25.48
N LEU A 490 -15.87 17.84 -25.77
CA LEU A 490 -15.61 18.41 -27.09
C LEU A 490 -14.24 19.14 -27.22
N GLU A 491 -13.66 19.64 -26.12
CA GLU A 491 -12.41 20.46 -26.07
C GLU A 491 -11.43 19.96 -24.95
N PRO A 492 -10.11 20.33 -24.94
CA PRO A 492 -9.09 19.50 -24.30
C PRO A 492 -8.89 19.70 -22.77
N TYR A 493 -8.35 18.66 -22.12
CA TYR A 493 -7.96 18.51 -20.68
C TYR A 493 -8.98 17.93 -19.68
N ASN A 494 -9.08 16.60 -19.65
CA ASN A 494 -9.50 15.83 -18.47
C ASN A 494 -8.30 15.09 -17.85
N ARG A 495 -8.04 15.22 -16.53
CA ARG A 495 -6.89 14.54 -15.88
C ARG A 495 -7.16 13.04 -15.61
N PRO A 496 -8.26 12.63 -14.93
CA PRO A 496 -8.80 11.29 -15.14
C PRO A 496 -10.33 11.23 -15.29
N VAL A 497 -10.79 10.39 -16.23
CA VAL A 497 -12.17 9.90 -16.30
C VAL A 497 -12.19 8.43 -15.86
N GLN A 498 -13.01 8.11 -14.86
CA GLN A 498 -13.04 6.76 -14.28
C GLN A 498 -14.44 6.17 -14.27
N PHE A 499 -14.55 4.93 -14.75
CA PHE A 499 -15.73 4.09 -14.63
C PHE A 499 -15.40 2.94 -13.68
N THR A 500 -15.91 3.01 -12.45
CA THR A 500 -15.63 2.03 -11.39
C THR A 500 -16.87 1.22 -11.06
N ARG A 501 -16.71 -0.10 -11.03
CA ARG A 501 -17.79 -1.05 -10.75
C ARG A 501 -17.30 -2.11 -9.79
N ALA A 502 -17.91 -2.18 -8.62
CA ALA A 502 -17.61 -3.14 -7.57
C ALA A 502 -18.86 -3.97 -7.24
N VAL A 503 -18.74 -5.30 -7.25
CA VAL A 503 -19.79 -6.25 -6.86
C VAL A 503 -19.20 -7.24 -5.87
N GLN A 504 -19.75 -7.32 -4.66
CA GLN A 504 -19.26 -8.20 -3.60
C GLN A 504 -20.41 -8.98 -2.95
N GLN A 505 -20.18 -10.26 -2.65
CA GLN A 505 -21.05 -11.10 -1.81
C GLN A 505 -22.51 -11.20 -2.32
N THR A 506 -22.70 -11.54 -3.60
CA THR A 506 -24.05 -11.78 -4.16
C THR A 506 -24.43 -13.25 -4.10
N CYS A 507 -25.57 -13.59 -3.48
CA CYS A 507 -26.12 -14.95 -3.46
C CYS A 507 -27.38 -15.05 -4.34
N SER A 508 -27.55 -16.19 -5.01
CA SER A 508 -28.70 -16.58 -5.84
C SER A 508 -28.59 -16.16 -7.33
N VAL A 509 -29.04 -14.96 -7.76
CA VAL A 509 -28.95 -14.52 -9.18
C VAL A 509 -28.55 -13.04 -9.29
N HIS A 510 -27.42 -12.75 -9.93
CA HIS A 510 -26.99 -11.39 -10.30
C HIS A 510 -26.91 -11.23 -11.81
N GLN A 511 -27.72 -10.33 -12.39
CA GLN A 511 -27.67 -9.97 -13.80
C GLN A 511 -27.38 -8.47 -13.97
N GLY A 512 -26.23 -8.16 -14.55
CA GLY A 512 -25.81 -6.78 -14.82
C GLY A 512 -25.64 -6.55 -16.31
N ARG A 513 -26.30 -5.55 -16.88
CA ARG A 513 -25.95 -5.02 -18.20
C ARG A 513 -25.42 -3.61 -18.03
N THR A 514 -24.17 -3.38 -18.42
CA THR A 514 -23.53 -2.07 -18.32
C THR A 514 -23.09 -1.59 -19.70
N THR A 515 -23.31 -0.32 -19.98
CA THR A 515 -22.81 0.33 -21.18
C THR A 515 -22.13 1.61 -20.75
N ASP A 516 -20.81 1.62 -20.79
CA ASP A 516 -19.99 2.76 -20.42
C ASP A 516 -19.41 3.33 -21.72
N THR A 517 -19.73 4.57 -22.04
CA THR A 517 -19.33 5.21 -23.29
C THR A 517 -18.54 6.47 -23.01
N PHE A 518 -17.32 6.51 -23.50
CA PHE A 518 -16.49 7.70 -23.55
C PHE A 518 -16.27 8.11 -25.01
N SER A 519 -16.53 9.38 -25.32
CA SER A 519 -16.30 9.95 -26.65
C SER A 519 -15.63 11.33 -26.54
N SER A 520 -14.61 11.56 -27.37
CA SER A 520 -13.83 12.80 -27.42
C SER A 520 -13.51 13.19 -28.86
N SER A 521 -13.64 14.48 -29.21
CA SER A 521 -13.34 15.00 -30.56
C SER A 521 -11.92 15.56 -30.76
N GLU A 522 -11.10 15.70 -29.70
CA GLU A 522 -9.80 16.42 -29.74
C GLU A 522 -8.69 15.71 -28.88
N PRO A 523 -7.39 16.10 -28.98
CA PRO A 523 -6.25 15.15 -28.98
C PRO A 523 -5.56 14.88 -27.62
N TYR A 524 -6.13 15.22 -26.46
CA TYR A 524 -5.42 15.03 -25.18
C TYR A 524 -6.29 14.63 -23.98
N ASN A 525 -6.26 13.33 -23.64
CA ASN A 525 -6.76 12.78 -22.37
C ASN A 525 -5.61 12.15 -21.57
N ARG A 526 -5.43 12.55 -20.30
CA ARG A 526 -4.29 12.07 -19.49
C ARG A 526 -4.49 10.62 -19.02
N HIS A 527 -5.68 10.27 -18.52
CA HIS A 527 -6.06 8.90 -18.14
C HIS A 527 -7.58 8.65 -18.31
N VAL A 528 -7.96 7.60 -19.04
CA VAL A 528 -9.33 7.05 -19.03
C VAL A 528 -9.22 5.62 -18.49
N GLN A 529 -9.93 5.33 -17.40
CA GLN A 529 -9.79 4.07 -16.67
C GLN A 529 -11.14 3.39 -16.49
N PHE A 530 -11.19 2.11 -16.83
CA PHE A 530 -12.32 1.23 -16.58
C PHE A 530 -11.90 0.22 -15.52
N THR A 531 -12.51 0.29 -14.34
CA THR A 531 -12.20 -0.55 -13.18
C THR A 531 -13.38 -1.45 -12.86
N ARG A 532 -13.13 -2.77 -12.83
CA ARG A 532 -14.14 -3.80 -12.54
C ARG A 532 -13.63 -4.70 -11.42
N ALA A 533 -14.39 -4.79 -10.33
CA ALA A 533 -14.13 -5.68 -9.20
C ALA A 533 -15.37 -6.53 -8.92
N VAL A 534 -15.23 -7.86 -8.95
CA VAL A 534 -16.31 -8.82 -8.63
C VAL A 534 -15.77 -9.87 -7.67
N GLN A 535 -16.41 -10.05 -6.51
CA GLN A 535 -15.93 -10.94 -5.45
C GLN A 535 -17.07 -11.73 -4.80
N GLN A 536 -16.82 -13.02 -4.51
CA GLN A 536 -17.69 -13.93 -3.75
C GLN A 536 -19.15 -14.02 -4.27
N THR A 537 -19.33 -14.34 -5.56
CA THR A 537 -20.65 -14.58 -6.16
C THR A 537 -21.03 -16.06 -6.08
N ARG A 538 -22.25 -16.42 -5.62
CA ARG A 538 -22.75 -17.80 -5.59
C ARG A 538 -23.95 -18.01 -6.54
N SER A 539 -24.05 -19.23 -7.10
CA SER A 539 -25.07 -19.81 -8.02
C SER A 539 -25.17 -19.31 -9.46
N VAL A 540 -25.60 -18.07 -9.79
CA VAL A 540 -25.69 -17.57 -11.19
C VAL A 540 -25.31 -16.09 -11.27
N HIS A 541 -24.14 -15.76 -11.85
CA HIS A 541 -23.70 -14.39 -12.14
C HIS A 541 -23.55 -14.21 -13.65
N GLN A 542 -24.34 -13.33 -14.24
CA GLN A 542 -24.23 -12.95 -15.66
C GLN A 542 -24.03 -11.43 -15.75
N SER A 543 -22.86 -11.01 -16.22
CA SER A 543 -22.55 -9.62 -16.50
C SER A 543 -22.25 -9.44 -17.98
N HIS A 544 -22.94 -8.50 -18.62
CA HIS A 544 -22.70 -8.10 -19.99
C HIS A 544 -22.31 -6.63 -20.00
N THR A 545 -21.04 -6.38 -20.27
CA THR A 545 -20.43 -5.05 -20.22
C THR A 545 -20.02 -4.64 -21.62
N THR A 546 -20.41 -3.44 -22.03
CA THR A 546 -19.99 -2.82 -23.28
C THR A 546 -19.29 -1.51 -22.93
N ASP A 547 -17.96 -1.52 -23.00
CA ASP A 547 -17.15 -0.33 -22.79
C ASP A 547 -16.77 0.20 -24.18
N THR A 548 -17.27 1.38 -24.53
CA THR A 548 -17.04 2.02 -25.83
C THR A 548 -16.14 3.22 -25.62
N PHE A 549 -14.98 3.21 -26.27
CA PHE A 549 -14.07 4.34 -26.34
C PHE A 549 -13.96 4.80 -27.80
N SER A 550 -14.23 6.07 -28.07
CA SER A 550 -14.00 6.68 -29.39
C SER A 550 -13.25 8.01 -29.27
N SER A 551 -12.21 8.16 -30.09
CA SER A 551 -11.40 9.37 -30.23
C SER A 551 -10.98 9.52 -31.69
N SER A 552 -10.93 10.75 -32.18
CA SER A 552 -10.64 11.13 -33.56
C SER A 552 -9.15 11.11 -33.95
N GLU A 553 -8.21 11.05 -32.99
CA GLU A 553 -6.75 11.15 -33.22
C GLU A 553 -5.93 10.25 -32.24
N PRO A 554 -4.69 9.82 -32.58
CA PRO A 554 -4.00 8.69 -31.93
C PRO A 554 -3.24 8.99 -30.62
N TYR A 555 -3.23 10.22 -30.08
CA TYR A 555 -2.46 10.57 -28.88
C TYR A 555 -3.27 10.42 -27.56
N ASN A 556 -3.25 9.23 -26.96
CA ASN A 556 -3.69 8.98 -25.58
C ASN A 556 -2.52 8.43 -24.75
N ARG A 557 -2.21 9.04 -23.59
CA ARG A 557 -0.99 8.71 -22.82
C ARG A 557 -1.08 7.34 -22.13
N HIS A 558 -2.23 6.99 -21.53
CA HIS A 558 -2.49 5.67 -20.94
C HIS A 558 -4.01 5.35 -20.91
N VAL A 559 -4.40 4.27 -21.60
CA VAL A 559 -5.69 3.57 -21.38
C VAL A 559 -5.35 2.28 -20.62
N GLN A 560 -5.82 2.15 -19.38
CA GLN A 560 -5.39 1.07 -18.49
C GLN A 560 -6.57 0.28 -17.93
N PHE A 561 -6.43 -1.04 -17.97
CA PHE A 561 -7.30 -2.01 -17.31
C PHE A 561 -6.50 -2.62 -16.14
N THR A 562 -6.70 -2.17 -14.90
CA THR A 562 -5.87 -2.55 -13.72
C THR A 562 -6.46 -3.68 -12.87
N ARG A 563 -5.58 -4.56 -12.35
CA ARG A 563 -5.74 -5.44 -11.18
C ARG A 563 -4.46 -5.29 -10.31
N ALA A 564 -4.57 -5.02 -9.00
CA ALA A 564 -3.41 -4.78 -8.10
C ALA A 564 -2.80 -6.09 -7.53
N GLY A 565 -1.47 -6.14 -7.28
CA GLY A 565 -0.80 -7.32 -6.69
C GLY A 565 0.38 -7.03 -5.74
N HIS A 566 0.36 -7.64 -4.54
CA HIS A 566 1.52 -7.70 -3.63
C HIS A 566 2.44 -8.87 -3.98
N CYS A 567 3.70 -8.82 -3.53
CA CYS A 567 4.72 -9.83 -3.82
C CYS A 567 4.99 -10.75 -2.62
N ASN A 568 5.25 -12.03 -2.88
CA ASN A 568 5.62 -13.06 -1.89
C ASN A 568 6.96 -13.75 -2.21
N ASP A 569 7.70 -13.27 -3.22
CA ASP A 569 8.99 -13.80 -3.61
C ASP A 569 10.15 -13.08 -2.90
N ALA A 570 11.27 -13.80 -2.76
CA ALA A 570 12.54 -13.23 -2.31
C ALA A 570 13.47 -12.98 -3.52
N LEU A 571 14.10 -11.83 -3.57
CA LEU A 571 15.12 -11.48 -4.57
C LEU A 571 16.48 -11.43 -3.86
N VAL A 572 17.49 -12.10 -4.42
CA VAL A 572 18.84 -12.13 -3.84
C VAL A 572 19.79 -11.41 -4.79
N PHE A 573 20.32 -10.27 -4.33
CA PHE A 573 21.29 -9.48 -5.07
C PHE A 573 22.69 -9.85 -4.62
N GLN A 574 23.46 -10.45 -5.52
CA GLN A 574 24.86 -10.70 -5.30
C GLN A 574 25.67 -9.44 -5.60
N MET A 575 26.27 -8.83 -4.57
CA MET A 575 26.98 -7.56 -4.72
C MET A 575 28.49 -7.72 -4.86
N GLN A 576 29.02 -8.90 -4.54
CA GLN A 576 30.43 -9.28 -4.69
C GLN A 576 30.54 -10.73 -5.20
N PRO A 577 31.64 -11.11 -5.87
CA PRO A 577 31.90 -12.50 -6.24
C PRO A 577 31.87 -13.42 -5.00
N TYR A 578 31.26 -14.60 -5.14
CA TYR A 578 31.22 -15.57 -4.03
C TYR A 578 32.62 -16.09 -3.69
N PRO A 579 32.88 -16.44 -2.42
CA PRO A 579 34.07 -17.17 -2.03
C PRO A 579 34.22 -18.47 -2.83
N LEU A 580 35.46 -18.87 -3.11
CA LEU A 580 35.76 -20.12 -3.83
C LEU A 580 35.09 -21.34 -3.18
N SER A 581 35.06 -21.39 -1.85
CA SER A 581 34.37 -22.45 -1.11
C SER A 581 32.89 -22.55 -1.45
N ARG A 582 32.15 -21.42 -1.44
CA ARG A 582 30.73 -21.37 -1.80
C ARG A 582 30.49 -21.76 -3.25
N ILE A 583 31.37 -21.36 -4.16
CA ILE A 583 31.31 -21.77 -5.57
C ILE A 583 31.46 -23.28 -5.71
N CYS A 584 32.42 -23.88 -5.00
CA CYS A 584 32.63 -25.33 -4.99
C CYS A 584 31.43 -26.08 -4.39
N GLU A 585 30.90 -25.61 -3.25
CA GLU A 585 29.70 -26.19 -2.63
C GLU A 585 28.50 -26.17 -3.59
N ASP A 586 28.27 -25.05 -4.27
CA ASP A 586 27.22 -24.89 -5.27
C ASP A 586 27.39 -25.80 -6.47
N TYR A 587 28.63 -25.94 -6.96
CA TYR A 587 28.95 -26.80 -8.08
C TYR A 587 28.69 -28.27 -7.74
N ILE A 588 29.15 -28.73 -6.56
CA ILE A 588 28.90 -30.10 -6.08
C ILE A 588 27.39 -30.31 -5.94
N ALA A 589 26.69 -29.39 -5.28
CA ALA A 589 25.26 -29.50 -5.02
C ALA A 589 24.40 -29.55 -6.29
N LYS A 590 24.76 -28.77 -7.34
CA LYS A 590 24.09 -28.81 -8.64
C LYS A 590 24.34 -30.11 -9.40
N THR A 591 25.57 -30.62 -9.34
CA THR A 591 26.04 -31.70 -10.23
C THR A 591 25.83 -33.11 -9.65
N VAL A 592 25.67 -33.25 -8.33
CA VAL A 592 25.56 -34.55 -7.64
C VAL A 592 24.35 -35.39 -8.09
N GLN A 593 23.34 -34.77 -8.72
CA GLN A 593 22.19 -35.51 -9.28
C GLN A 593 22.54 -36.20 -10.59
N ASP A 594 23.42 -35.59 -11.38
CA ASP A 594 23.74 -35.98 -12.75
C ASP A 594 25.07 -36.77 -12.84
N CYS A 595 25.80 -36.88 -11.73
CA CYS A 595 27.09 -37.56 -11.67
C CYS A 595 27.16 -38.59 -10.53
N ASP A 596 27.09 -39.87 -10.87
CA ASP A 596 27.13 -40.97 -9.88
C ASP A 596 28.45 -41.04 -9.11
N SER A 597 29.58 -40.64 -9.72
CA SER A 597 30.87 -40.59 -9.04
C SER A 597 30.91 -39.54 -7.91
N LEU A 598 30.28 -38.38 -8.12
CA LEU A 598 30.15 -37.38 -7.07
C LEU A 598 29.19 -37.86 -5.97
N ARG A 599 28.11 -38.54 -6.32
CA ARG A 599 27.15 -39.08 -5.36
C ARG A 599 27.79 -40.08 -4.39
N THR A 600 28.72 -40.91 -4.85
CA THR A 600 29.44 -41.86 -3.98
C THR A 600 30.56 -41.22 -3.17
N GLN A 601 31.10 -40.07 -3.62
CA GLN A 601 32.19 -39.36 -2.95
C GLN A 601 31.71 -38.34 -1.91
N VAL A 602 30.52 -37.76 -2.05
CA VAL A 602 29.99 -36.77 -1.09
C VAL A 602 30.04 -37.26 0.36
N PRO A 603 29.64 -38.51 0.70
CA PRO A 603 29.72 -39.02 2.08
C PRO A 603 31.14 -39.08 2.67
N LEU A 604 32.20 -38.94 1.85
CA LEU A 604 33.59 -38.96 2.30
C LEU A 604 34.08 -37.56 2.71
N LEU A 605 33.29 -36.52 2.52
CA LEU A 605 33.65 -35.15 2.91
C LEU A 605 33.70 -35.02 4.44
N PRO A 606 34.59 -34.17 4.99
CA PRO A 606 34.59 -33.85 6.41
C PRO A 606 33.24 -33.28 6.87
N ASP A 607 32.81 -33.59 8.10
CA ASP A 607 31.47 -33.30 8.62
C ASP A 607 30.96 -31.87 8.38
N LYS A 608 31.81 -30.86 8.55
CA LYS A 608 31.45 -29.45 8.31
C LYS A 608 31.11 -29.19 6.84
N LEU A 609 31.94 -29.68 5.93
CA LEU A 609 31.75 -29.49 4.49
C LEU A 609 30.60 -30.36 3.98
N LEU A 610 30.47 -31.57 4.52
CA LEU A 610 29.36 -32.48 4.23
C LEU A 610 28.01 -31.82 4.56
N SER A 611 27.92 -31.21 5.75
CA SER A 611 26.72 -30.50 6.20
C SER A 611 26.36 -29.32 5.29
N ALA A 612 27.36 -28.51 4.90
CA ALA A 612 27.17 -27.39 3.98
C ALA A 612 26.71 -27.85 2.60
N VAL A 613 27.37 -28.86 2.02
CA VAL A 613 27.01 -29.42 0.70
C VAL A 613 25.59 -30.01 0.72
N TYR A 614 25.21 -30.75 1.76
CA TYR A 614 23.84 -31.28 1.87
C TYR A 614 22.79 -30.18 1.99
N ALA A 615 23.07 -29.09 2.72
CA ALA A 615 22.16 -27.95 2.80
C ALA A 615 21.94 -27.31 1.41
N ARG A 616 23.03 -27.10 0.66
CA ARG A 616 22.96 -26.57 -0.72
C ARG A 616 22.28 -27.54 -1.69
N MET A 617 22.44 -28.85 -1.52
CA MET A 617 21.71 -29.85 -2.30
C MET A 617 20.19 -29.75 -2.11
N CYS A 618 19.72 -29.46 -0.89
CA CYS A 618 18.30 -29.22 -0.63
C CYS A 618 17.79 -27.97 -1.36
N PHE A 619 18.56 -26.88 -1.34
CA PHE A 619 18.25 -25.64 -2.06
C PHE A 619 18.07 -25.86 -3.57
N TYR A 620 19.01 -26.55 -4.22
CA TYR A 620 18.92 -26.82 -5.66
C TYR A 620 17.87 -27.89 -6.04
N ARG A 621 17.45 -28.74 -5.09
CA ARG A 621 16.32 -29.65 -5.28
C ARG A 621 14.97 -28.91 -5.31
N ALA A 622 14.75 -27.96 -4.39
CA ALA A 622 13.52 -27.18 -4.33
C ALA A 622 13.30 -26.30 -5.58
N SER A 623 14.39 -25.88 -6.25
CA SER A 623 14.32 -25.04 -7.46
C SER A 623 13.86 -25.77 -8.73
N LYS A 624 13.85 -27.11 -8.79
CA LYS A 624 13.36 -27.88 -9.95
C LYS A 624 11.84 -28.11 -9.83
N LYS A 625 11.03 -27.06 -9.98
CA LYS A 625 9.65 -27.23 -10.46
C LYS A 625 9.69 -27.31 -11.98
N THR A 626 9.23 -28.45 -12.49
CA THR A 626 9.07 -28.82 -13.89
C THR A 626 8.39 -27.71 -14.69
N HIS A 627 8.99 -27.40 -15.85
CA HIS A 627 8.41 -26.58 -16.92
C HIS A 627 7.04 -27.09 -17.38
#